data_AF-A0A1W1VJA7-F1
#
_entry.id   AF-A0A1W1VJA7-F1
#
_cell.length_a   1.000
_cell.length_b   1.000
_cell.length_c   1.000
_cell.angle_alpha   90.00
_cell.angle_beta   90.00
_cell.angle_gamma   90.00
#
_symmetry.space_group_name_H-M   'P 1'
#
loop_
_entity.id
_entity.type
_entity.pdbx_description
1 polymer ?
#
loop_
_entity_poly.entity_id
_entity_poly.type
_entity_poly.pdbx_seq_one_letter_code
_entity_poly.pdbx_strand_id
1 'polypeptide(L)'
;MTSRPTRPLPARPAGYVELARYSSLGRFWALLAGAERAGRTVAGVRGDAPEVCRRRVSGYTLPGTGLLLDTARVTQALEDGFETHPALLALLGGDPQQLRDELNAHYALRADFVLAFTAGRDLIARPEFKYAPVVRGLSALPADLPLQARRLGRDEVHLVIQRACGLA
;
A
#
# COMPACT_ATOMS: atom_id res chain seq x y z
N MET A 1 -2.37 2.06 28.16
CA MET A 1 -1.03 2.23 27.56
C MET A 1 -0.71 0.96 26.79
N THR A 2 -0.64 1.01 25.46
CA THR A 2 -0.32 -0.18 24.64
C THR A 2 1.17 -0.47 24.80
N SER A 3 1.53 -1.59 25.44
CA SER A 3 2.93 -1.98 25.64
C SER A 3 3.64 -2.13 24.29
N ARG A 4 4.89 -1.65 24.21
CA ARG A 4 5.71 -1.81 23.01
C ARG A 4 5.91 -3.30 22.72
N PRO A 5 5.69 -3.78 21.48
CA PRO A 5 5.96 -5.16 21.14
C PRO A 5 7.45 -5.47 21.22
N THR A 6 7.80 -6.62 21.79
CA THR A 6 9.19 -7.04 22.05
C THR A 6 9.52 -8.43 21.52
N ARG A 7 8.52 -9.25 21.19
CA ARG A 7 8.67 -10.64 20.73
C ARG A 7 8.73 -10.70 19.19
N PRO A 8 9.90 -10.92 18.57
CA PRO A 8 10.02 -11.03 17.12
C PRO A 8 9.25 -12.22 16.56
N LEU A 9 8.89 -12.15 15.27
CA LEU A 9 8.40 -13.32 14.54
C LEU A 9 9.51 -14.36 14.37
N PRO A 10 9.22 -15.67 14.44
CA PRO A 10 10.23 -16.71 14.28
C PRO A 10 10.90 -16.67 12.89
N ALA A 11 10.13 -16.38 11.85
CA ALA A 11 10.59 -16.28 10.47
C ALA A 11 9.74 -15.28 9.66
N ARG A 12 10.19 -14.97 8.45
CA ARG A 12 9.46 -14.13 7.50
C ARG A 12 8.27 -14.90 6.89
N PRO A 13 7.02 -14.42 7.06
CA PRO A 13 5.87 -15.05 6.42
C PRO A 13 5.82 -14.78 4.92
N ALA A 14 5.06 -15.60 4.19
CA ALA A 14 4.80 -15.38 2.76
C ALA A 14 4.11 -14.02 2.50
N GLY A 15 4.45 -13.39 1.38
CA GLY A 15 3.91 -12.08 0.97
C GLY A 15 4.55 -10.87 1.65
N TYR A 16 5.51 -11.07 2.55
CA TYR A 16 6.29 -9.98 3.14
C TYR A 16 7.54 -9.68 2.30
N VAL A 17 7.77 -8.40 2.06
CA VAL A 17 9.00 -7.88 1.47
C VAL A 17 10.00 -7.51 2.57
N GLU A 18 11.28 -7.67 2.29
CA GLU A 18 12.36 -7.24 3.18
C GLU A 18 12.60 -5.75 3.04
N LEU A 19 12.54 -5.00 4.13
CA LEU A 19 12.86 -3.57 4.12
C LEU A 19 14.31 -3.32 4.51
N ALA A 20 14.85 -4.10 5.45
CA ALA A 20 16.23 -4.03 5.89
C ALA A 20 16.65 -5.33 6.60
N ARG A 21 17.90 -5.77 6.37
CA ARG A 21 18.57 -6.82 7.15
C ARG A 21 19.34 -6.24 8.32
N TYR A 22 19.66 -7.09 9.30
CA TYR A 22 20.45 -6.70 10.48
C TYR A 22 19.88 -5.49 11.24
N SER A 23 18.57 -5.31 11.14
CA SER A 23 17.84 -4.20 11.74
C SER A 23 17.75 -4.38 13.27
N SER A 24 17.06 -3.44 13.91
CA SER A 24 16.86 -3.45 15.36
C SER A 24 15.39 -3.23 15.72
N LEU A 25 15.00 -3.71 16.91
CA LEU A 25 13.70 -3.37 17.49
C LEU A 25 13.51 -1.85 17.61
N GLY A 26 14.59 -1.11 17.88
CA GLY A 26 14.57 0.36 17.88
C GLY A 26 14.11 0.95 16.54
N ARG A 27 14.60 0.44 15.41
CA ARG A 27 14.17 0.89 14.07
C ARG A 27 12.71 0.52 13.79
N PHE A 28 12.27 -0.66 14.21
CA PHE A 28 10.87 -1.06 14.13
C PHE A 28 9.97 -0.12 14.95
N TRP A 29 10.31 0.17 16.20
CA TRP A 29 9.56 1.10 17.04
C TRP A 29 9.58 2.54 16.51
N ALA A 30 10.69 2.97 15.91
CA ALA A 30 10.78 4.30 15.29
C ALA A 30 9.78 4.46 14.14
N LEU A 31 9.59 3.42 13.31
CA LEU A 31 8.58 3.43 12.25
C LEU A 31 7.16 3.48 12.82
N LEU A 32 6.85 2.68 13.85
CA LEU A 32 5.53 2.70 14.48
C LEU A 32 5.23 4.07 15.11
N ALA A 33 6.15 4.59 15.90
CA ALA A 33 6.02 5.91 16.52
C ALA A 33 5.99 7.04 15.49
N GLY A 34 6.70 6.90 14.36
CA GLY A 34 6.64 7.82 13.23
C GLY A 34 5.24 7.81 12.59
N ALA A 35 4.69 6.63 12.33
CA ALA A 35 3.35 6.46 11.78
C ALA A 35 2.29 7.10 12.69
N GLU A 36 2.33 6.82 14.00
CA GLU A 36 1.39 7.42 14.97
C GLU A 36 1.49 8.95 14.98
N ARG A 37 2.72 9.51 15.04
CA ARG A 37 2.94 10.96 14.97
C ARG A 37 2.47 11.58 13.66
N ALA A 38 2.58 10.86 12.56
CA ALA A 38 2.09 11.26 11.24
C ALA A 38 0.56 11.09 11.10
N GLY A 39 -0.16 10.77 12.18
CA GLY A 39 -1.62 10.62 12.21
C GLY A 39 -2.13 9.29 11.66
N ARG A 40 -1.26 8.28 11.51
CA ARG A 40 -1.65 6.94 11.04
C ARG A 40 -2.15 6.09 12.19
N THR A 41 -3.06 5.17 11.87
CA THR A 41 -3.55 4.19 12.84
C THR A 41 -2.59 3.02 12.91
N VAL A 42 -2.08 2.71 14.10
CA VAL A 42 -1.26 1.53 14.36
C VAL A 42 -2.04 0.54 15.22
N ALA A 43 -2.24 -0.67 14.72
CA ALA A 43 -3.05 -1.69 15.39
C ALA A 43 -2.33 -3.06 15.43
N GLY A 44 -2.71 -3.87 16.42
CA GLY A 44 -2.33 -5.28 16.45
C GLY A 44 -2.96 -6.04 15.28
N VAL A 45 -2.28 -7.08 14.78
CA VAL A 45 -2.86 -7.98 13.78
C VAL A 45 -3.71 -9.03 14.48
N ARG A 46 -4.88 -9.35 13.92
CA ARG A 46 -5.80 -10.34 14.50
C ARG A 46 -5.07 -11.67 14.71
N GLY A 47 -5.21 -12.23 15.91
CA GLY A 47 -4.59 -13.50 16.30
C GLY A 47 -3.18 -13.35 16.89
N ASP A 48 -2.57 -12.16 16.82
CA ASP A 48 -1.32 -11.90 17.52
C ASP A 48 -1.54 -11.51 18.97
N ALA A 49 -0.67 -12.01 19.84
CA ALA A 49 -0.52 -11.48 21.18
C ALA A 49 0.10 -10.06 21.13
N PRO A 50 -0.22 -9.16 22.09
CA PRO A 50 0.23 -7.77 22.07
C PRO A 50 1.75 -7.61 22.00
N GLU A 51 2.52 -8.52 22.59
CA GLU A 51 3.98 -8.48 22.59
C GLU A 51 4.62 -8.83 21.23
N VAL A 52 3.88 -9.42 20.29
CA VAL A 52 4.41 -9.81 18.97
C VAL A 52 4.78 -8.56 18.15
N CYS A 53 5.98 -8.54 17.57
CA CYS A 53 6.49 -7.47 16.72
C CYS A 53 5.88 -7.52 15.32
N ARG A 54 4.56 -7.39 15.24
CA ARG A 54 3.78 -7.28 14.01
C ARG A 54 2.63 -6.29 14.21
N ARG A 55 2.53 -5.27 13.35
CA ARG A 55 1.54 -4.19 13.45
C ARG A 55 1.02 -3.80 12.09
N ARG A 56 -0.30 -3.61 12.00
CA ARG A 56 -0.94 -2.99 10.84
C ARG A 56 -0.84 -1.47 11.00
N VAL A 57 -0.41 -0.81 9.93
CA VAL A 57 -0.42 0.65 9.79
C VAL A 57 -1.39 1.00 8.67
N SER A 58 -2.33 1.88 8.95
CA SER A 58 -3.39 2.28 8.03
C SER A 58 -3.61 3.79 8.03
N GLY A 59 -4.23 4.28 6.95
CA GLY A 59 -4.64 5.68 6.83
C GLY A 59 -3.65 6.57 6.10
N TYR A 60 -2.66 5.99 5.39
CA TYR A 60 -1.82 6.74 4.46
C TYR A 60 -2.42 6.71 3.05
N THR A 61 -2.41 7.86 2.37
CA THR A 61 -2.96 8.04 1.02
C THR A 61 -1.98 8.84 0.18
N LEU A 62 -1.70 8.37 -1.04
CA LEU A 62 -0.87 9.07 -2.01
C LEU A 62 -1.75 9.60 -3.17
N PRO A 63 -1.78 10.91 -3.43
CA PRO A 63 -2.39 11.46 -4.64
C PRO A 63 -1.45 11.32 -5.85
N GLY A 64 -1.97 11.55 -7.06
CA GLY A 64 -1.12 11.64 -8.26
C GLY A 64 -0.43 10.32 -8.63
N THR A 65 -1.02 9.19 -8.28
CA THR A 65 -0.39 7.86 -8.43
C THR A 65 -0.79 7.11 -9.68
N GLY A 66 -1.42 7.73 -10.69
CA GLY A 66 -1.87 7.05 -11.91
C GLY A 66 -0.78 6.23 -12.61
N LEU A 67 0.49 6.66 -12.54
CA LEU A 67 1.64 5.91 -13.05
C LEU A 67 1.89 4.56 -12.35
N LEU A 68 1.33 4.36 -11.16
CA LEU A 68 1.40 3.11 -10.42
C LEU A 68 0.26 2.16 -10.76
N LEU A 69 -0.70 2.55 -11.59
CA LEU A 69 -1.80 1.67 -12.02
C LEU A 69 -1.25 0.46 -12.80
N ASP A 70 -1.77 -0.73 -12.47
CA ASP A 70 -1.58 -1.94 -13.27
C ASP A 70 -2.52 -1.88 -14.49
N THR A 71 -2.06 -1.24 -15.56
CA THR A 71 -2.85 -1.08 -16.78
C THR A 71 -3.13 -2.41 -17.46
N ALA A 72 -2.23 -3.39 -17.37
CA ALA A 72 -2.42 -4.71 -17.97
C ALA A 72 -3.62 -5.44 -17.35
N ARG A 73 -3.77 -5.34 -16.02
CA ARG A 73 -4.91 -5.93 -15.32
C ARG A 73 -6.23 -5.26 -15.66
N VAL A 74 -6.22 -3.95 -15.87
CA VAL A 74 -7.41 -3.21 -16.33
C VAL A 74 -7.76 -3.62 -17.76
N THR A 75 -6.78 -3.66 -18.67
CA THR A 75 -6.97 -4.12 -20.05
C THR A 75 -7.57 -5.52 -20.10
N GLN A 76 -7.03 -6.46 -19.32
CA GLN A 76 -7.57 -7.83 -19.25
C GLN A 76 -9.04 -7.84 -18.82
N ALA A 77 -9.42 -7.03 -17.84
CA ALA A 77 -10.82 -6.95 -17.40
C ALA A 77 -11.76 -6.35 -18.47
N LEU A 78 -11.24 -5.45 -19.32
CA LEU A 78 -11.99 -4.85 -20.43
C LEU A 78 -12.15 -5.80 -21.62
N GLU A 79 -11.23 -6.74 -21.81
CA GLU A 79 -11.36 -7.80 -22.81
C GLU A 79 -12.53 -8.75 -22.46
N ASP A 80 -12.77 -8.97 -21.17
CA ASP A 80 -13.88 -9.77 -20.66
C ASP A 80 -15.22 -9.00 -20.60
N GLY A 81 -15.18 -7.67 -20.52
CA GLY A 81 -16.35 -6.80 -20.38
C GLY A 81 -16.16 -5.46 -21.09
N PHE A 82 -16.94 -5.22 -22.14
CA PHE A 82 -16.80 -4.01 -22.95
C PHE A 82 -17.37 -2.77 -22.23
N GLU A 83 -16.57 -1.71 -22.16
CA GLU A 83 -16.92 -0.42 -21.53
C GLU A 83 -16.70 0.76 -22.50
N THR A 84 -17.63 1.71 -22.53
CA THR A 84 -17.59 2.85 -23.47
C THR A 84 -16.94 4.11 -22.89
N HIS A 85 -16.37 4.05 -21.69
CA HIS A 85 -15.73 5.22 -21.10
C HIS A 85 -14.51 5.67 -21.94
N PRO A 86 -14.37 6.96 -22.31
CA PRO A 86 -13.31 7.42 -23.21
C PRO A 86 -11.90 7.00 -22.79
N ALA A 87 -11.59 7.11 -21.50
CA ALA A 87 -10.30 6.71 -20.96
C ALA A 87 -10.02 5.19 -21.06
N LEU A 88 -11.07 4.35 -21.05
CA LEU A 88 -10.93 2.90 -21.19
C LEU A 88 -10.80 2.48 -22.66
N LEU A 89 -11.50 3.17 -23.56
CA LEU A 89 -11.32 3.03 -25.01
C LEU A 89 -9.91 3.45 -25.44
N ALA A 90 -9.40 4.57 -24.91
CA ALA A 90 -8.02 5.00 -25.13
C ALA A 90 -7.01 3.96 -24.65
N LEU A 91 -7.25 3.37 -23.47
CA LEU A 91 -6.41 2.29 -22.94
C LEU A 91 -6.39 1.06 -23.88
N LEU A 92 -7.54 0.63 -24.39
CA LEU A 92 -7.63 -0.46 -25.38
C LEU A 92 -6.90 -0.12 -26.69
N GLY A 93 -6.87 1.15 -27.07
CA GLY A 93 -6.06 1.68 -28.18
C GLY A 93 -4.56 1.81 -27.88
N GLY A 94 -4.11 1.43 -26.68
CA GLY A 94 -2.71 1.46 -26.26
C GLY A 94 -2.26 2.76 -25.59
N ASP A 95 -3.17 3.71 -25.34
CA ASP A 95 -2.87 4.95 -24.63
C ASP A 95 -3.43 4.95 -23.20
N PRO A 96 -2.59 4.69 -22.18
CA PRO A 96 -3.04 4.70 -20.79
C PRO A 96 -3.18 6.11 -20.19
N GLN A 97 -2.78 7.17 -20.90
CA GLN A 97 -2.61 8.49 -20.29
C GLN A 97 -3.92 9.07 -19.75
N GLN A 98 -5.02 8.98 -20.52
CA GLN A 98 -6.33 9.48 -20.07
C GLN A 98 -6.80 8.79 -18.80
N LEU A 99 -6.57 7.48 -18.67
CA LEU A 99 -6.94 6.74 -17.47
C LEU A 99 -6.09 7.18 -16.27
N ARG A 100 -4.80 7.44 -16.48
CA ARG A 100 -3.93 7.95 -15.43
C ARG A 100 -4.34 9.34 -14.96
N ASP A 101 -4.75 10.21 -15.87
CA ASP A 101 -5.21 11.56 -15.55
C ASP A 101 -6.51 11.53 -14.75
N GLU A 102 -7.46 10.66 -15.13
CA GLU A 102 -8.68 10.39 -14.37
C GLU A 102 -8.37 9.90 -12.94
N LEU A 103 -7.43 8.94 -12.82
CA LEU A 103 -6.98 8.47 -11.50
C LEU A 103 -6.31 9.57 -10.67
N ASN A 104 -5.49 10.42 -11.29
CA ASN A 104 -4.80 11.51 -10.61
C ASN A 104 -5.79 12.59 -10.12
N ALA A 105 -6.87 12.82 -10.85
CA ALA A 105 -7.88 13.82 -10.52
C ALA A 105 -8.84 13.34 -9.41
N HIS A 106 -9.25 12.06 -9.45
CA HIS A 106 -10.39 11.61 -8.66
C HIS A 106 -10.08 10.48 -7.66
N TYR A 107 -8.90 9.87 -7.73
CA TYR A 107 -8.50 8.77 -6.86
C TYR A 107 -7.22 9.07 -6.09
N ALA A 108 -7.09 8.41 -4.94
CA ALA A 108 -5.85 8.32 -4.21
C ALA A 108 -5.49 6.85 -3.98
N LEU A 109 -4.20 6.55 -3.99
CA LEU A 109 -3.71 5.24 -3.60
C LEU A 109 -3.69 5.15 -2.08
N ARG A 110 -4.58 4.35 -1.50
CA ARG A 110 -4.49 3.95 -0.10
C ARG A 110 -3.34 2.96 0.05
N ALA A 111 -2.43 3.29 0.96
CA ALA A 111 -1.25 2.51 1.26
C ALA A 111 -1.32 2.04 2.72
N ASP A 112 -1.91 0.87 2.89
CA ASP A 112 -1.89 0.15 4.16
C ASP A 112 -0.72 -0.84 4.13
N PHE A 113 -0.19 -1.18 5.29
CA PHE A 113 0.87 -2.19 5.37
C PHE A 113 0.95 -2.82 6.75
N VAL A 114 1.42 -4.06 6.79
CA VAL A 114 1.79 -4.73 8.03
C VAL A 114 3.30 -4.66 8.19
N LEU A 115 3.80 -3.93 9.19
CA LEU A 115 5.21 -3.96 9.58
C LEU A 115 5.45 -5.12 10.53
N ALA A 116 6.58 -5.81 10.37
CA ALA A 116 7.03 -6.80 11.33
C ALA A 116 8.54 -6.85 11.49
N PHE A 117 8.98 -7.43 12.60
CA PHE A 117 10.39 -7.69 12.90
C PHE A 117 10.60 -9.17 13.21
N THR A 118 11.63 -9.79 12.63
CA THR A 118 11.91 -11.23 12.78
C THR A 118 13.05 -11.51 13.75
N ALA A 119 13.14 -12.75 14.25
CA ALA A 119 14.24 -13.23 15.07
C ALA A 119 15.59 -13.17 14.32
N GLY A 120 15.56 -13.30 12.99
CA GLY A 120 16.70 -13.07 12.11
C GLY A 120 17.13 -11.61 11.96
N ARG A 121 16.53 -10.69 12.72
CA ARG A 121 16.77 -9.24 12.68
C ARG A 121 16.40 -8.59 11.35
N ASP A 122 15.42 -9.14 10.65
CA ASP A 122 14.87 -8.50 9.47
C ASP A 122 13.73 -7.56 9.86
N LEU A 123 13.76 -6.37 9.29
CA LEU A 123 12.59 -5.51 9.20
C LEU A 123 11.87 -5.84 7.90
N ILE A 124 10.61 -6.25 8.00
CA ILE A 124 9.82 -6.71 6.86
C ILE A 124 8.47 -5.98 6.82
N ALA A 125 7.86 -5.93 5.64
CA ALA A 125 6.54 -5.36 5.46
C ALA A 125 5.69 -6.17 4.49
N ARG A 126 4.38 -6.24 4.73
CA ARG A 126 3.41 -6.69 3.73
C ARG A 126 2.59 -5.48 3.29
N PRO A 127 2.82 -4.92 2.08
CA PRO A 127 2.05 -3.79 1.59
C PRO A 127 0.68 -4.23 1.06
N GLU A 128 -0.30 -3.34 1.20
CA GLU A 128 -1.66 -3.46 0.67
C GLU A 128 -2.02 -2.13 0.01
N PHE A 129 -2.02 -2.13 -1.32
CA PHE A 129 -2.30 -0.95 -2.13
C PHE A 129 -3.68 -1.06 -2.79
N LYS A 130 -4.50 -0.02 -2.62
CA LYS A 130 -5.83 0.03 -3.21
C LYS A 130 -6.18 1.46 -3.63
N TYR A 131 -6.64 1.64 -4.86
CA TYR A 131 -7.23 2.90 -5.27
C TYR A 131 -8.57 3.11 -4.60
N ALA A 132 -8.79 4.32 -4.10
CA ALA A 132 -10.07 4.73 -3.56
C ALA A 132 -10.41 6.13 -4.08
N PRO A 133 -11.69 6.38 -4.38
CA PRO A 133 -12.12 7.72 -4.79
C PRO A 133 -11.86 8.70 -3.65
N VAL A 134 -11.32 9.87 -4.00
CA VAL A 134 -11.11 10.99 -3.06
C VAL A 134 -12.47 11.53 -2.63
N VAL A 135 -13.38 11.71 -3.59
CA VAL A 135 -14.78 12.07 -3.37
C VAL A 135 -15.66 11.04 -4.08
N ARG A 136 -16.64 10.48 -3.37
CA ARG A 136 -17.54 9.46 -3.93
C ARG A 136 -18.41 10.06 -5.02
N GLY A 137 -18.52 9.37 -6.15
CA GLY A 137 -19.37 9.75 -7.28
C GLY A 137 -18.82 10.84 -8.20
N LEU A 138 -17.57 11.29 -7.99
CA LEU A 138 -16.95 12.33 -8.80
C LEU A 138 -16.28 11.80 -10.08
N SER A 139 -15.84 10.54 -10.08
CA SER A 139 -15.36 9.87 -11.28
C SER A 139 -16.50 9.14 -11.99
N ALA A 140 -16.46 9.17 -13.32
CA ALA A 140 -17.37 8.42 -14.18
C ALA A 140 -16.85 7.00 -14.50
N LEU A 141 -15.71 6.58 -13.93
CA LEU A 141 -15.20 5.22 -14.11
C LEU A 141 -16.18 4.18 -13.53
N PRO A 142 -16.32 3.01 -14.18
CA PRO A 142 -17.10 1.89 -13.64
C PRO A 142 -16.64 1.51 -12.22
N ALA A 143 -17.59 1.25 -11.34
CA ALA A 143 -17.32 1.02 -9.92
C ALA A 143 -16.62 -0.31 -9.63
N ASP A 144 -16.78 -1.28 -10.53
CA ASP A 144 -16.24 -2.63 -10.50
C ASP A 144 -14.89 -2.78 -11.24
N LEU A 145 -14.42 -1.70 -11.87
CA LEU A 145 -13.12 -1.68 -12.54
C LEU A 145 -11.99 -2.05 -11.55
N PRO A 146 -11.12 -3.03 -11.87
CA PRO A 146 -10.09 -3.50 -10.94
C PRO A 146 -8.90 -2.54 -10.89
N LEU A 147 -9.10 -1.37 -10.27
CA LEU A 147 -8.07 -0.38 -10.05
C LEU A 147 -7.08 -0.86 -8.97
N GLN A 148 -5.98 -1.46 -9.42
CA GLN A 148 -4.91 -1.95 -8.56
C GLN A 148 -3.58 -1.32 -8.91
N ALA A 149 -2.72 -1.14 -7.91
CA ALA A 149 -1.35 -0.75 -8.20
C ALA A 149 -0.58 -1.93 -8.80
N ARG A 150 0.31 -1.65 -9.75
CA ARG A 150 1.32 -2.60 -10.22
C ARG A 150 2.16 -3.08 -9.05
N ARG A 151 2.86 -4.19 -9.25
CA ARG A 151 3.85 -4.65 -8.27
C ARG A 151 4.93 -3.58 -8.10
N LEU A 152 5.02 -3.05 -6.88
CA LEU A 152 6.08 -2.14 -6.48
C LEU A 152 7.32 -2.92 -6.08
N GLY A 153 8.48 -2.44 -6.51
CA GLY A 153 9.78 -2.96 -6.11
C GLY A 153 10.05 -2.73 -4.63
N ARG A 154 11.05 -3.43 -4.08
CA ARG A 154 11.44 -3.31 -2.66
C ARG A 154 11.68 -1.86 -2.25
N ASP A 155 12.45 -1.13 -3.04
CA ASP A 155 12.87 0.22 -2.70
C ASP A 155 11.70 1.22 -2.81
N GLU A 156 10.79 1.02 -3.75
CA GLU A 156 9.55 1.80 -3.87
C GLU A 156 8.65 1.58 -2.64
N VAL A 157 8.46 0.32 -2.22
CA VAL A 157 7.71 -0.01 -0.99
C VAL A 157 8.38 0.61 0.22
N HIS A 158 9.71 0.55 0.30
CA HIS A 158 10.46 1.16 1.39
C HIS A 158 10.21 2.66 1.46
N LEU A 159 10.31 3.38 0.32
CA LEU A 159 10.07 4.81 0.25
C LEU A 159 8.64 5.18 0.68
N VAL A 160 7.64 4.44 0.20
CA VAL A 160 6.23 4.66 0.56
C VAL A 160 6.04 4.51 2.07
N ILE A 161 6.64 3.50 2.69
CA ILE A 161 6.57 3.27 4.14
C ILE A 161 7.28 4.38 4.91
N GLN A 162 8.47 4.81 4.49
CA GLN A 162 9.19 5.91 5.15
C GLN A 162 8.36 7.20 5.14
N ARG A 163 7.73 7.53 4.00
CA ARG A 163 6.83 8.68 3.89
C ARG A 163 5.58 8.53 4.76
N ALA A 164 4.96 7.35 4.76
CA ALA A 164 3.81 7.05 5.63
C ALA A 164 4.14 7.21 7.13
N CYS A 165 5.38 6.92 7.50
CA CYS A 165 5.91 7.08 8.87
C CYS A 165 6.51 8.47 9.15
N GLY A 166 6.48 9.42 8.21
CA GLY A 166 7.03 10.76 8.38
C GLY A 166 8.56 10.81 8.58
N LEU A 167 9.28 9.88 7.94
CA LEU A 167 10.74 9.74 8.05
C LEU A 167 11.50 10.07 6.75
N ALA A 168 10.77 10.46 5.69
CA ALA A 168 11.29 10.86 4.39
C ALA A 168 10.54 12.08 3.85
#